data_AF-A0A1X0AWD7-F1
#
_entry.id   AF-A0A1X0AWD7-F1
#
_cell.length_a   1.000
_cell.length_b   1.000
_cell.length_c   1.000
_cell.angle_alpha   90.00
_cell.angle_beta   90.00
_cell.angle_gamma   90.00
#
_symmetry.space_group_name_H-M   'P 1'
#
loop_
_entity.id
_entity.type
_entity.pdbx_description
1 polymer ?
#
loop_
_entity_poly.entity_id
_entity_poly.type
_entity_poly.pdbx_seq_one_letter_code
_entity_poly.pdbx_strand_id
1 'polypeptide(L)'
;MGNLNVTTAHLRELASQQSEAASAITEAAAATQGTAMNMWSSHGIVCSATNMAVMAADGARGAACTAAAKVSSTLSEMLDTAASQYDQTDSAQASELDTTMYT
;
A
#
# COMPACT_ATOMS: atom_id res chain seq x y z
N MET A 1 26.56 -8.47 0.85
CA MET A 1 25.65 -7.84 1.82
C MET A 1 25.64 -6.36 1.50
N GLY A 2 24.54 -5.83 0.99
CA GLY A 2 24.44 -4.41 0.64
C GLY A 2 24.21 -3.62 1.92
N ASN A 3 25.11 -2.68 2.21
CA ASN A 3 24.88 -1.70 3.26
C ASN A 3 23.73 -0.80 2.78
N LEU A 4 22.51 -1.08 3.24
CA LEU A 4 21.39 -0.17 3.02
C LEU A 4 21.65 1.01 3.95
N ASN A 5 22.21 2.10 3.41
CA ASN A 5 22.16 3.40 4.09
C ASN A 5 20.68 3.80 4.14
N VAL A 6 19.96 3.31 5.13
CA VAL A 6 18.58 3.70 5.43
C VAL A 6 18.63 5.14 5.89
N THR A 7 18.52 6.07 4.94
CA THR A 7 18.31 7.47 5.27
C THR A 7 16.83 7.66 5.57
N THR A 8 16.49 8.56 6.49
CA THR A 8 15.09 8.89 6.79
C THR A 8 14.34 9.39 5.56
N ALA A 9 15.05 10.06 4.65
CA ALA A 9 14.55 10.44 3.32
C ALA A 9 14.13 9.23 2.47
N HIS A 10 14.95 8.17 2.42
CA HIS A 10 14.61 6.97 1.65
C HIS A 10 13.41 6.22 2.23
N LEU A 11 13.27 6.16 3.57
CA LEU A 11 12.08 5.57 4.20
C LEU A 11 10.80 6.36 3.86
N ARG A 12 10.86 7.69 3.87
CA ARG A 12 9.74 8.55 3.46
C ARG A 12 9.39 8.37 1.98
N GLU A 13 10.39 8.23 1.11
CA GLU A 13 10.17 7.91 -0.30
C GLU A 13 9.43 6.58 -0.46
N LEU A 14 9.89 5.52 0.20
CA LEU A 14 9.22 4.23 0.18
C LEU A 14 7.80 4.32 0.76
N ALA A 15 7.58 5.11 1.81
CA ALA A 15 6.25 5.34 2.38
C ALA A 15 5.30 5.94 1.33
N SER A 16 5.73 7.01 0.64
CA SER A 16 4.98 7.64 -0.45
C SER A 16 4.60 6.63 -1.54
N GLN A 17 5.56 5.81 -1.99
CA GLN A 17 5.31 4.80 -3.01
C GLN A 17 4.27 3.76 -2.57
N GLN A 18 4.26 3.37 -1.29
CA GLN A 18 3.27 2.43 -0.76
C GLN A 18 1.88 3.06 -0.64
N SER A 19 1.80 4.35 -0.30
CA SER A 19 0.54 5.11 -0.31
C SER A 19 -0.03 5.25 -1.72
N GLU A 20 0.83 5.55 -2.71
CA GLU A 20 0.45 5.59 -4.13
C GLU A 20 -0.02 4.22 -4.62
N ALA A 21 0.69 3.14 -4.25
CA ALA A 21 0.28 1.78 -4.58
C ALA A 21 -1.09 1.42 -3.99
N ALA A 22 -1.36 1.77 -2.73
CA ALA A 22 -2.67 1.54 -2.10
C ALA A 22 -3.79 2.26 -2.87
N SER A 23 -3.54 3.49 -3.30
CA SER A 23 -4.47 4.31 -4.08
C SER A 23 -4.73 3.69 -5.46
N ALA A 24 -3.67 3.35 -6.20
CA ALA A 24 -3.77 2.74 -7.52
C ALA A 24 -4.48 1.37 -7.49
N ILE A 25 -4.23 0.54 -6.48
CA ILE A 25 -4.93 -0.74 -6.29
C ILE A 25 -6.42 -0.51 -6.06
N THR A 26 -6.77 0.49 -5.25
CA THR A 26 -8.17 0.83 -4.95
C THR A 26 -8.89 1.33 -6.20
N GLU A 27 -8.24 2.17 -6.99
CA GLU A 27 -8.76 2.64 -8.28
C GLU A 27 -8.94 1.51 -9.29
N ALA A 28 -7.96 0.61 -9.40
CA ALA A 28 -8.04 -0.57 -10.26
C ALA A 28 -9.19 -1.50 -9.84
N ALA A 29 -9.43 -1.64 -8.53
CA ALA A 29 -10.58 -2.39 -8.02
C ALA A 29 -11.90 -1.73 -8.43
N ALA A 30 -11.99 -0.40 -8.34
CA ALA A 30 -13.16 0.39 -8.71
C ALA A 30 -13.49 0.33 -10.21
N ALA A 31 -12.48 0.40 -11.08
CA ALA A 31 -12.64 0.40 -12.55
C ALA A 31 -13.41 -0.82 -13.10
N THR A 32 -13.37 -1.92 -12.36
CA THR A 32 -13.97 -3.22 -12.68
C THR A 32 -15.26 -3.51 -11.92
N GLN A 33 -15.72 -2.60 -11.04
CA GLN A 33 -16.98 -2.80 -10.34
C GLN A 33 -18.14 -2.85 -11.33
N GLY A 34 -19.04 -3.82 -11.13
CA GLY A 34 -20.24 -3.98 -11.95
C GLY A 34 -20.05 -4.75 -13.25
N THR A 35 -18.82 -5.14 -13.63
CA THR A 35 -18.57 -5.95 -14.84
C THR A 35 -19.32 -7.28 -14.78
N ALA A 36 -19.38 -7.92 -13.61
CA ALA A 36 -20.12 -9.16 -13.42
C ALA A 36 -21.64 -8.98 -13.58
N MET A 37 -22.21 -7.85 -13.12
CA MET A 37 -23.64 -7.56 -13.32
C MET A 37 -23.96 -7.23 -14.78
N ASN A 38 -23.06 -6.54 -15.49
CA ASN A 38 -23.22 -6.26 -16.93
C ASN A 38 -23.25 -7.53 -17.78
N MET A 39 -22.50 -8.57 -17.38
CA MET A 39 -22.54 -9.88 -18.04
C MET A 39 -23.93 -10.52 -17.94
N TRP A 40 -24.57 -10.47 -16.77
CA TRP A 40 -25.96 -10.92 -16.60
C TRP A 40 -26.93 -10.15 -17.48
N SER A 41 -26.77 -8.83 -17.60
CA SER A 41 -27.62 -8.00 -18.46
C SER A 41 -27.43 -8.26 -19.95
N SER A 42 -26.20 -8.55 -20.40
CA SER A 42 -25.88 -8.62 -21.83
C SER A 42 -25.97 -10.02 -22.42
N HIS A 43 -25.65 -11.07 -21.65
CA HIS A 43 -25.63 -12.46 -22.11
C HIS A 43 -26.76 -13.30 -21.51
N GLY A 44 -27.40 -12.81 -20.45
CA GLY A 44 -28.59 -13.41 -19.87
C GLY A 44 -28.36 -14.81 -19.29
N ILE A 45 -29.46 -15.56 -19.16
CA ILE A 45 -29.47 -16.85 -18.47
C ILE A 45 -28.77 -17.98 -19.24
N VAL A 46 -28.66 -17.85 -20.57
CA VAL A 46 -27.98 -18.84 -21.43
C VAL A 46 -26.50 -18.98 -21.02
N CYS A 47 -25.88 -17.88 -20.57
CA CYS A 47 -24.51 -17.86 -20.08
C CYS A 47 -24.40 -17.96 -18.54
N SER A 48 -25.41 -18.51 -17.86
CA SER A 48 -25.49 -18.54 -16.39
C SER A 48 -24.23 -19.10 -15.70
N ALA A 49 -23.67 -20.22 -16.19
CA ALA A 49 -22.46 -20.81 -15.63
C ALA A 49 -21.26 -19.84 -15.72
N THR A 50 -21.08 -19.19 -16.87
CA THR A 50 -20.03 -18.19 -17.08
C THR A 50 -20.25 -16.95 -16.23
N ASN A 51 -21.50 -16.45 -16.13
CA ASN A 51 -21.81 -15.29 -15.31
C ASN A 51 -21.53 -15.55 -13.82
N MET A 52 -21.87 -16.74 -13.32
CA MET A 52 -21.53 -17.16 -11.95
C MET A 52 -20.02 -17.22 -11.72
N ALA A 53 -19.26 -17.78 -12.68
CA ALA A 53 -17.80 -17.81 -12.60
C ALA A 53 -17.19 -16.39 -12.57
N VAL A 54 -17.70 -15.48 -13.40
CA VAL A 54 -17.25 -14.07 -13.42
C VAL A 54 -17.61 -13.37 -12.10
N MET A 55 -18.81 -13.58 -11.54
CA MET A 55 -19.17 -13.01 -10.23
C MET A 55 -18.22 -13.49 -9.11
N ALA A 56 -17.90 -14.79 -9.10
CA ALA A 56 -16.97 -15.34 -8.11
C ALA A 56 -15.57 -14.76 -8.28
N ALA A 57 -15.09 -14.64 -9.52
CA ALA A 57 -13.80 -14.04 -9.82
C ALA A 57 -13.75 -12.55 -9.44
N ASP A 58 -14.82 -11.79 -9.72
CA ASP A 58 -14.93 -10.38 -9.38
C ASP A 58 -14.89 -10.15 -7.86
N GLY A 59 -15.63 -10.97 -7.10
CA GLY A 59 -15.61 -10.93 -5.63
C GLY A 59 -14.23 -11.29 -5.06
N ALA A 60 -13.60 -12.35 -5.55
CA ALA A 60 -12.26 -12.76 -5.11
C ALA A 60 -11.20 -11.69 -5.40
N ARG A 61 -11.27 -11.08 -6.60
CA ARG A 61 -10.38 -10.00 -7.01
C ARG A 61 -10.59 -8.75 -6.13
N GLY A 62 -11.83 -8.37 -5.86
CA GLY A 62 -12.15 -7.24 -4.97
C GLY A 62 -11.61 -7.43 -3.55
N ALA A 63 -11.74 -8.64 -3.00
CA ALA A 63 -11.16 -8.99 -1.70
C ALA A 63 -9.62 -8.91 -1.72
N ALA A 64 -8.98 -9.44 -2.77
CA ALA A 64 -7.53 -9.38 -2.94
C ALA A 64 -7.02 -7.93 -3.06
N CYS A 65 -7.68 -7.08 -3.86
CA CYS A 65 -7.35 -5.66 -3.97
C CYS A 65 -7.49 -4.94 -2.61
N THR A 66 -8.56 -5.21 -1.86
CA THR A 66 -8.76 -4.62 -0.52
C THR A 66 -7.63 -5.01 0.43
N ALA A 67 -7.24 -6.29 0.45
CA ALA A 67 -6.14 -6.77 1.27
C ALA A 67 -4.79 -6.14 0.86
N ALA A 68 -4.52 -6.07 -0.44
CA ALA A 68 -3.27 -5.50 -0.97
C ALA A 68 -3.15 -3.99 -0.70
N ALA A 69 -4.24 -3.23 -0.88
CA ALA A 69 -4.29 -1.81 -0.55
C ALA A 69 -4.05 -1.59 0.95
N LYS A 70 -4.67 -2.41 1.81
CA LYS A 70 -4.46 -2.35 3.26
C LYS A 70 -3.01 -2.60 3.64
N VAL A 71 -2.39 -3.66 3.11
CA VAL A 71 -0.98 -3.98 3.39
C VAL A 71 -0.07 -2.83 2.96
N SER A 72 -0.32 -2.25 1.78
CA SER A 72 0.46 -1.11 1.27
C SER A 72 0.31 0.12 2.19
N SER A 73 -0.92 0.46 2.59
CA SER A 73 -1.18 1.55 3.56
C SER A 73 -0.47 1.33 4.89
N THR A 74 -0.56 0.13 5.46
CA THR A 74 0.11 -0.20 6.72
C THR A 74 1.64 -0.13 6.57
N LEU A 75 2.19 -0.56 5.44
CA LEU A 75 3.62 -0.45 5.19
C LEU A 75 4.07 1.02 5.07
N SER A 76 3.28 1.87 4.42
CA SER A 76 3.52 3.32 4.40
C SER A 76 3.63 3.89 5.82
N GLU A 77 2.65 3.58 6.69
CA GLU A 77 2.63 4.06 8.08
C GLU A 77 3.84 3.57 8.89
N MET A 78 4.25 2.31 8.71
CA MET A 78 5.42 1.74 9.38
C MET A 78 6.72 2.42 8.92
N LEU A 79 6.85 2.71 7.63
CA LEU A 79 8.02 3.39 7.06
C LEU A 79 8.13 4.83 7.57
N ASP A 80 7.02 5.57 7.63
CA ASP A 80 6.99 6.93 8.20
C ASP A 80 7.32 6.94 9.70
N THR A 81 6.81 5.94 10.42
CA THR A 81 7.10 5.75 11.85
C THR A 81 8.58 5.44 12.06
N ALA A 82 9.18 4.60 11.21
CA ALA A 82 10.61 4.29 11.26
C ALA A 82 11.46 5.53 10.94
N ALA A 83 11.11 6.29 9.89
CA ALA A 83 11.80 7.54 9.54
C ALA A 83 11.79 8.54 10.71
N SER A 84 10.65 8.69 11.37
CA SER A 84 10.49 9.61 12.50
C SER A 84 11.33 9.19 13.72
N GLN A 85 11.46 7.89 13.99
CA GLN A 85 12.29 7.38 15.09
C GLN A 85 13.79 7.56 14.81
N TYR A 86 14.22 7.39 13.56
CA TYR A 86 15.59 7.67 13.16
C TYR A 86 15.92 9.17 13.29
N ASP A 87 15.08 10.06 12.77
CA ASP A 87 15.29 11.51 12.89
C ASP A 87 15.40 11.96 14.37
N GLN A 88 14.58 11.39 15.25
CA GLN A 88 14.63 11.65 16.69
C GLN A 88 15.94 11.17 17.33
N THR A 89 16.36 9.95 16.99
CA THR A 89 17.59 9.36 17.52
C THR A 89 18.81 10.17 17.08
N ASP A 90 18.89 10.51 15.80
CA ASP A 90 19.98 11.29 15.22
C ASP A 90 20.05 12.69 15.86
N SER A 91 18.90 13.35 16.06
CA SER A 91 18.83 14.66 16.72
C SER A 91 19.26 14.61 18.18
N ALA A 92 18.86 13.56 18.92
CA ALA A 92 19.23 13.38 20.31
C ALA A 92 20.74 13.14 20.48
N GLN A 93 21.32 12.28 19.64
CA GLN A 93 22.74 11.99 19.66
C GLN A 93 23.59 13.19 19.21
N ALA A 94 23.15 13.95 18.20
CA ALA A 94 23.82 15.20 17.81
C ALA A 94 23.85 16.21 18.96
N SER A 95 22.75 16.35 19.69
CA SER A 95 22.66 17.27 20.84
C SER A 95 23.58 16.84 22.01
N GLU A 96 23.71 15.53 22.24
CA GLU A 96 24.61 14.96 23.26
C GLU A 96 26.09 15.20 22.90
N LEU A 97 26.45 15.01 21.63
CA LEU A 97 27.79 15.29 21.12
C LEU A 97 28.15 16.77 21.20
N ASP A 98 27.23 17.66 20.81
CA ASP A 98 27.41 19.10 20.95
C ASP A 98 27.66 19.47 22.42
N THR A 99 26.84 18.95 23.35
CA THR A 99 27.02 19.21 24.78
C THR A 99 28.40 18.76 25.28
N THR A 100 28.87 17.59 24.85
CA THR A 100 30.16 17.04 25.27
C THR A 100 31.35 17.81 24.67
N MET A 101 31.23 18.39 23.47
CA MET A 101 32.30 19.20 22.88
C MET A 101 32.48 20.58 23.54
N TYR A 102 31.47 21.07 24.26
CA TYR A 102 31.52 22.34 24.99
C TYR A 102 31.90 22.18 26.48
N THR A 103 32.19 20.96 26.95
CA THR A 103 32.65 20.65 28.32
C THR A 103 34.08 20.12 28.33
#